data_AF-A0A8J7XXI4-F1
#
_entry.id   AF-A0A8J7XXI4-F1
#
_cell.length_a   1.000
_cell.length_b   1.000
_cell.length_c   1.000
_cell.angle_alpha   90.00
_cell.angle_beta   90.00
_cell.angle_gamma   90.00
#
_symmetry.space_group_name_H-M   'P 1'
#
loop_
_entity.id
_entity.type
_entity.pdbx_description
1 polymer ?
#
loop_
_entity_poly.entity_id
_entity_poly.type
_entity_poly.pdbx_seq_one_letter_code
_entity_poly.pdbx_strand_id
1 'polypeptide(L)' 'GKDYIIERIEDKFGFADDVKDIDAILVTPEVRKNAEEINEVRKAKGWNTLDIVEISFLRDEKGVISSTKLRQLE' A
#
# COMPACT_ATOMS: atom_id res chain seq x y z
N GLY A 1 11.91 17.22 -6.76
CA GLY A 1 10.68 17.65 -6.07
C GLY A 1 10.09 16.45 -5.40
N LYS A 2 9.22 16.62 -4.40
CA LYS A 2 8.45 15.47 -3.92
C LYS A 2 7.22 15.35 -4.84
N ASP A 3 7.26 14.42 -5.79
CA ASP A 3 6.13 14.08 -6.65
C ASP A 3 5.30 13.00 -5.96
N TYR A 4 4.45 13.43 -5.03
CA TYR A 4 3.56 12.55 -4.29
C TYR A 4 2.28 13.30 -3.94
N ILE A 5 1.19 12.54 -3.87
CA ILE A 5 -0.12 13.01 -3.44
C ILE A 5 -0.42 12.32 -2.12
N ILE A 6 -0.82 13.10 -1.11
CA ILE A 6 -1.39 12.55 0.12
C ILE A 6 -2.89 12.67 0.01
N GLU A 7 -3.57 11.53 -0.02
CA GLU A 7 -5.02 11.46 -0.01
C GLU A 7 -5.53 10.76 1.24
N ARG A 8 -6.76 11.13 1.63
CA ARG A 8 -7.45 10.47 2.72
C ARG A 8 -8.16 9.23 2.19
N ILE A 9 -7.99 8.10 2.87
CA ILE A 9 -8.72 6.87 2.56
C ILE A 9 -10.03 6.88 3.36
N GLU A 10 -11.17 6.92 2.67
CA GLU A 10 -12.50 6.99 3.31
C GLU A 10 -13.25 5.64 3.31
N ASP A 11 -12.81 4.69 2.48
CA ASP A 11 -13.33 3.33 2.42
C ASP A 11 -12.20 2.28 2.30
N LYS A 12 -12.57 1.01 2.14
CA LYS A 12 -11.60 -0.10 2.09
C LYS A 12 -10.79 -0.19 0.79
N PHE A 13 -11.17 0.54 -0.26
CA PHE A 13 -10.53 0.52 -1.57
C PHE A 13 -9.69 1.78 -1.81
N GLY A 14 -10.03 2.89 -1.15
CA GLY A 14 -9.37 4.18 -1.33
C GLY A 14 -9.43 4.61 -2.79
N PHE A 15 -8.38 5.27 -3.28
CA PHE A 15 -8.33 5.70 -4.68
C PHE A 15 -8.04 4.55 -5.68
N ALA A 16 -7.78 3.33 -5.18
CA ALA A 16 -7.28 2.23 -6.00
C ALA A 16 -8.33 1.67 -6.98
N ASP A 17 -9.61 1.97 -6.78
CA ASP A 17 -10.68 1.62 -7.71
C ASP A 17 -11.28 2.84 -8.44
N ASP A 18 -10.76 4.05 -8.22
CA ASP A 18 -11.13 5.27 -8.93
C ASP A 18 -10.07 5.72 -9.94
N VAL A 19 -8.80 5.36 -9.72
CA VAL A 19 -7.69 5.69 -10.61
C VAL A 19 -7.31 4.46 -11.45
N LYS A 20 -7.50 4.57 -12.76
CA LYS A 20 -7.26 3.47 -13.70
C LYS A 20 -5.76 3.20 -13.90
N ASP A 21 -4.96 4.25 -14.03
CA ASP A 21 -3.57 4.20 -14.44
C ASP A 21 -2.64 4.02 -13.23
N ILE A 22 -2.74 2.86 -12.57
CA ILE A 22 -1.87 2.43 -11.47
C ILE A 22 -1.28 1.07 -11.83
N ASP A 23 0.03 0.94 -11.64
CA ASP A 23 0.77 -0.30 -11.93
C ASP A 23 0.78 -1.29 -10.74
N ALA A 24 0.95 -0.79 -9.52
CA ALA A 24 1.20 -1.63 -8.35
C ALA A 24 0.63 -1.04 -7.05
N ILE A 25 0.46 -1.91 -6.05
CA ILE A 25 0.08 -1.56 -4.68
C ILE A 25 1.05 -2.21 -3.68
N LEU A 26 1.58 -1.42 -2.75
CA LEU A 26 2.47 -1.88 -1.69
C LEU A 26 1.68 -2.14 -0.41
N VAL A 27 1.80 -3.35 0.15
CA VAL A 27 1.03 -3.77 1.33
C VAL A 27 1.89 -4.50 2.35
N THR A 28 1.42 -4.53 3.60
CA THR A 28 1.89 -5.47 4.60
C THR A 28 1.12 -6.79 4.50
N PRO A 29 1.66 -7.90 5.04
CA PRO A 29 0.95 -9.19 5.04
C PRO A 29 -0.45 -9.12 5.66
N GLU A 30 -0.63 -8.26 6.67
CA GLU A 30 -1.91 -8.07 7.38
C GLU A 30 -3.03 -7.55 6.46
N VAL A 31 -2.69 -6.71 5.47
CA VAL A 31 -3.67 -6.06 4.59
C VAL A 31 -3.64 -6.60 3.16
N ARG A 32 -2.89 -7.67 2.90
CA ARG A 32 -2.78 -8.32 1.59
C ARG A 32 -4.14 -8.70 1.00
N LYS A 33 -5.04 -9.25 1.83
CA LYS A 33 -6.39 -9.65 1.40
C LYS A 33 -7.20 -8.48 0.85
N ASN A 34 -7.04 -7.28 1.41
CA ASN A 34 -7.74 -6.10 0.91
C ASN A 34 -7.24 -5.72 -0.50
N ALA A 35 -5.94 -5.89 -0.80
CA ALA A 35 -5.41 -5.66 -2.13
C ALA A 35 -5.93 -6.69 -3.15
N GLU A 36 -6.16 -7.94 -2.75
CA GLU A 36 -6.82 -8.93 -3.59
C GLU A 36 -8.27 -8.53 -3.89
N GLU A 37 -9.02 -8.04 -2.89
CA GLU A 37 -10.39 -7.53 -3.08
C GLU A 37 -10.43 -6.32 -4.02
N ILE A 38 -9.46 -5.41 -3.93
CA ILE A 38 -9.29 -4.29 -4.89
C ILE A 38 -9.15 -4.83 -6.31
N ASN A 39 -8.31 -5.86 -6.51
CA ASN A 39 -8.12 -6.45 -7.83
C ASN A 39 -9.39 -7.09 -8.39
N GLU A 40 -10.24 -7.68 -7.56
CA GLU A 40 -11.55 -8.19 -8.00
C GLU A 40 -12.48 -7.06 -8.46
N VAL A 41 -12.52 -5.93 -7.75
CA VAL A 41 -13.27 -4.74 -8.17
C VAL A 41 -12.72 -4.17 -9.49
N ARG A 42 -11.39 -4.07 -9.62
CA ARG A 42 -10.74 -3.58 -10.85
C ARG A 42 -11.04 -4.49 -12.05
N LYS A 43 -10.99 -5.81 -11.88
CA LYS A 43 -11.40 -6.78 -12.91
C LYS A 43 -12.86 -6.60 -13.31
N ALA A 44 -13.76 -6.43 -12.34
CA ALA A 44 -15.18 -6.20 -12.60
C ALA A 44 -15.43 -4.89 -13.38
N LYS A 45 -14.58 -3.87 -13.18
CA LYS A 45 -14.55 -2.61 -13.93
C LYS A 45 -13.85 -2.71 -15.30
N GLY A 46 -13.27 -3.87 -15.65
CA GLY A 46 -12.51 -4.07 -16.90
C GLY A 46 -11.13 -3.41 -16.90
N TRP A 47 -10.55 -3.19 -15.72
CA TRP A 47 -9.24 -2.56 -15.56
C TRP A 47 -8.15 -3.60 -15.32
N ASN A 48 -6.90 -3.19 -15.52
CA ASN A 48 -5.74 -4.01 -15.16
C ASN A 48 -5.69 -4.20 -13.63
N THR A 49 -5.38 -5.42 -13.22
CA THR A 49 -5.02 -5.70 -11.83
C THR A 49 -3.72 -4.99 -11.47
N LEU A 50 -3.61 -4.57 -10.22
CA LEU A 50 -2.39 -4.04 -9.63
C LEU A 50 -1.44 -5.19 -9.30
N ASP A 51 -0.15 -4.99 -9.53
CA ASP A 51 0.90 -5.84 -8.96
C ASP A 51 0.92 -5.65 -7.43
N ILE A 52 0.71 -6.74 -6.69
CA ILE A 52 0.67 -6.70 -5.22
C ILE A 52 2.08 -6.95 -4.70
N VAL A 53 2.74 -5.88 -4.28
CA VAL A 53 4.05 -5.97 -3.63
C VAL A 53 3.84 -6.10 -2.13
N GLU A 54 4.03 -7.30 -1.60
CA GLU A 54 3.95 -7.57 -0.17
C GLU A 54 5.32 -7.36 0.49
N ILE A 55 5.37 -6.50 1.51
CA ILE A 55 6.57 -6.27 2.32
C ILE A 55 6.27 -6.36 3.81
N SER A 56 7.14 -7.07 4.53
CA SER A 56 7.07 -7.15 5.99
C SER A 56 7.96 -6.09 6.64
N PHE A 57 7.49 -5.52 7.75
CA PHE A 57 8.33 -4.67 8.57
C PHE A 57 9.45 -5.48 9.23
N LEU A 58 10.68 -4.99 9.14
CA LEU A 58 11.78 -5.49 9.95
C LEU A 58 11.57 -5.09 11.41
N ARG A 59 11.84 -6.02 12.33
CA ARG A 59 11.65 -5.81 13.77
C ARG A 59 12.91 -6.17 14.54
N ASP A 60 13.19 -5.41 15.59
CA ASP A 60 14.19 -5.69 16.62
C ASP A 60 13.50 -5.83 17.99
N GLU A 61 14.28 -5.91 19.06
CA GLU A 61 13.78 -5.96 20.45
C GLU A 61 12.94 -4.72 20.85
N LYS A 62 13.08 -3.60 20.13
CA LYS A 62 12.40 -2.32 20.35
C LYS A 62 11.23 -2.10 19.36
N GLY A 63 10.86 -3.12 18.58
CA GLY A 63 9.73 -3.12 17.66
C GLY A 63 10.12 -2.88 16.20
N VAL A 64 9.25 -2.24 15.41
CA VAL A 64 9.52 -2.01 13.98
C VAL A 64 10.71 -1.07 13.80
N ILE A 65 11.68 -1.50 12.98
CA ILE A 65 12.82 -0.71 12.52
C ILE A 65 12.31 0.30 11.50
N SER A 66 12.59 1.58 11.71
CA SER A 66 12.26 2.65 10.76
C SER A 66 13.37 3.69 10.71
N SER A 67 13.53 4.34 9.56
CA SER A 67 14.53 5.40 9.36
C SER A 67 14.34 6.55 10.35
N THR A 68 13.10 6.89 10.69
CA THR A 68 12.79 7.90 11.71
C THR A 68 13.34 7.53 13.08
N LYS A 69 13.19 6.26 13.51
CA LYS A 69 13.75 5.80 14.79
C LYS A 69 15.28 5.79 14.76
N LEU A 70 15.89 5.36 13.65
CA LEU A 70 17.35 5.31 13.52
C LEU A 70 17.98 6.71 13.60
N ARG A 71 17.36 7.72 12.99
CA ARG A 71 17.83 9.12 13.04
C ARG A 71 17.72 9.76 14.42
N GLN A 72 16.93 9.21 15.33
CA GLN A 72 16.80 9.72 16.71
C GLN A 72 17.85 9.11 17.66
N LEU A 73 18.58 8.07 17.20
CA LEU A 73 19.63 7.41 17.97
C LEU A 73 21.02 8.01 17.71
N GLU A 74 21.17 8.83 16.67
CA GLU A 74 22.36 9.66 16.37
C GLU A 74 22.31 10.98 17.16
#